data_AF-A0A965FIZ0-F1
#
_entry.id   AF-A0A965FIZ0-F1
#
_cell.length_a   1.000
_cell.length_b   1.000
_cell.length_c   1.000
_cell.angle_alpha   90.00
_cell.angle_beta   90.00
_cell.angle_gamma   90.00
#
_symmetry.space_group_name_H-M   'P 1'
#
loop_
_entity.id
_entity.type
_entity.pdbx_description
1 polymer ?
#
loop_
_entity_poly.entity_id
_entity_poly.type
_entity_poly.pdbx_seq_one_letter_code
_entity_poly.pdbx_strand_id
1 'polypeptide(L)'
;KRIAVARVVDTQGSGPRETGAAMAVNEDGEVIGSVSGGCVEGAVVSEALAILAGENESRVVTFGYSDDEAFAVGLTCGGIIHLFIQPLTW
;
A
#
# COMPACT_ATOMS: atom_id res chain seq x y z
N LYS A 1 17.28 2.77 11.20
CA LYS A 1 15.88 3.18 11.02
C LYS A 1 15.04 1.94 10.77
N ARG A 2 13.88 1.81 11.40
CA ARG A 2 12.89 0.79 11.02
C ARG A 2 12.25 1.18 9.68
N ILE A 3 12.00 0.19 8.84
CA ILE A 3 11.47 0.37 7.49
C ILE A 3 10.38 -0.68 7.29
N ALA A 4 9.27 -0.31 6.68
CA ALA A 4 8.28 -1.22 6.15
C ALA A 4 8.27 -1.12 4.62
N VAL A 5 8.03 -2.25 3.96
CA VAL A 5 7.92 -2.35 2.52
C VAL A 5 6.50 -2.76 2.19
N ALA A 6 5.83 -1.94 1.39
CA ALA A 6 4.57 -2.25 0.73
C ALA A 6 4.87 -2.72 -0.70
N ARG A 7 4.34 -3.87 -1.09
CA ARG A 7 4.52 -4.44 -2.44
C ARG A 7 3.20 -4.84 -3.05
N VAL A 8 3.00 -4.48 -4.31
CA VAL A 8 1.87 -4.97 -5.11
C VAL A 8 2.05 -6.47 -5.30
N VAL A 9 1.12 -7.25 -4.74
CA VAL A 9 1.10 -8.72 -4.86
C VAL A 9 0.06 -9.21 -5.85
N ASP A 10 -0.98 -8.41 -6.11
CA ASP A 10 -2.00 -8.72 -7.10
C ASP A 10 -2.70 -7.43 -7.59
N THR A 11 -3.26 -7.48 -8.79
CA THR A 11 -3.96 -6.38 -9.45
C THR A 11 -5.15 -6.88 -10.26
N GLN A 12 -6.28 -6.19 -10.17
CA GLN A 12 -7.48 -6.46 -10.98
C GLN A 12 -7.88 -5.21 -11.77
N GLY A 13 -8.25 -5.39 -13.04
CA GLY A 13 -8.60 -4.30 -13.94
C GLY A 13 -7.39 -3.44 -14.35
N SER A 14 -7.65 -2.17 -14.70
CA SER A 14 -6.63 -1.19 -15.09
C SER A 14 -5.90 -0.58 -13.88
N GLY A 15 -5.42 -1.44 -12.99
CA GLY A 15 -4.61 -1.05 -11.84
C GLY A 15 -3.39 -0.20 -12.26
N PRO A 16 -2.98 0.80 -11.47
CA PRO A 16 -2.04 1.83 -11.92
C PRO A 16 -0.57 1.38 -11.99
N ARG A 17 -0.16 0.38 -11.21
CA ARG A 17 1.18 -0.24 -11.26
C ARG A 17 1.06 -1.76 -11.29
N GLU A 18 2.00 -2.41 -11.98
CA GLU A 18 2.06 -3.86 -12.08
C GLU A 18 2.51 -4.53 -10.77
N THR A 19 2.17 -5.81 -10.63
CA THR A 19 2.65 -6.69 -9.57
C THR A 19 4.18 -6.61 -9.44
N GLY A 20 4.65 -6.53 -8.20
CA GLY A 20 6.07 -6.38 -7.88
C GLY A 20 6.51 -4.94 -7.65
N ALA A 21 5.75 -3.93 -8.11
CA ALA A 21 5.95 -2.53 -7.74
C ALA A 21 5.94 -2.38 -6.21
N ALA A 22 6.81 -1.52 -5.70
CA ALA A 22 7.07 -1.42 -4.28
C ALA A 22 7.28 0.02 -3.82
N MET A 23 6.94 0.24 -2.55
CA MET A 23 7.14 1.47 -1.82
C MET A 23 7.72 1.11 -0.46
N ALA A 24 8.77 1.82 -0.04
CA ALA A 24 9.35 1.69 1.29
C ALA A 24 9.06 2.96 2.09
N VAL A 25 8.67 2.77 3.35
CA VAL A 25 8.34 3.83 4.30
C VAL A 25 9.19 3.60 5.54
N ASN A 26 9.91 4.61 6.01
CA ASN A 26 10.61 4.52 7.29
C ASN A 26 9.76 5.06 8.45
N GLU A 27 10.23 4.86 9.67
CA GLU A 27 9.53 5.29 10.89
C GLU A 27 9.33 6.82 11.02
N ASP A 28 10.03 7.62 10.21
CA ASP A 28 9.87 9.08 10.15
C ASP A 28 8.81 9.51 9.10
N GLY A 29 8.22 8.55 8.38
CA GLY A 29 7.28 8.78 7.29
C GLY A 29 7.92 9.15 5.95
N GLU A 30 9.25 9.04 5.82
CA GLU A 30 9.94 9.27 4.55
C GLU A 30 9.69 8.09 3.59
N VAL A 31 9.49 8.40 2.30
CA VAL A 31 9.04 7.45 1.28
C VAL A 31 10.04 7.35 0.13
N ILE A 32 10.27 6.13 -0.35
CA ILE A 32 10.87 5.85 -1.66
C ILE A 32 10.03 4.85 -2.45
N GLY A 33 10.01 4.98 -3.78
CA GLY A 33 9.19 4.14 -4.65
C GLY A 33 7.71 4.55 -4.66
N SER A 34 6.88 3.72 -5.28
CA SER A 34 5.45 3.97 -5.44
C SER A 34 4.73 2.69 -5.84
N VAL A 35 3.49 2.56 -5.37
CA VAL A 35 2.59 1.42 -5.68
C VAL A 35 1.40 1.83 -6.55
N SER A 36 1.11 3.13 -6.70
CA SER A 36 -0.01 3.59 -7.54
C SER A 36 0.26 4.85 -8.37
N GLY A 37 1.23 5.67 -7.97
CA GLY A 37 1.53 6.96 -8.61
C GLY A 37 0.71 8.13 -8.06
N GLY A 38 -0.03 7.96 -6.96
CA GLY A 38 -0.55 9.08 -6.18
C GLY A 38 -1.75 8.77 -5.27
N CYS A 39 -2.74 8.01 -5.75
CA CYS A 39 -4.05 7.95 -5.11
C CYS A 39 -4.08 7.27 -3.74
N VAL A 40 -3.23 6.27 -3.51
CA VAL A 40 -3.29 5.44 -2.28
C VAL A 40 -2.04 5.55 -1.41
N GLU A 41 -1.01 6.27 -1.86
CA GLU A 41 0.29 6.40 -1.20
C GLU A 41 0.15 6.85 0.26
N GLY A 42 -0.71 7.84 0.52
CA GLY A 42 -0.94 8.32 1.89
C GLY A 42 -1.51 7.25 2.82
N ALA A 43 -2.45 6.44 2.33
CA ALA A 43 -3.00 5.33 3.12
C ALA A 43 -1.96 4.24 3.37
N VAL A 44 -1.11 3.97 2.38
CA VAL A 44 0.01 3.02 2.52
C VAL A 44 1.03 3.50 3.56
N VAL A 45 1.33 4.80 3.62
CA VAL A 45 2.19 5.37 4.68
C VAL A 45 1.57 5.14 6.06
N SER A 46 0.29 5.44 6.25
CA SER A 46 -0.39 5.24 7.54
C SER A 46 -0.35 3.78 7.99
N GLU A 47 -0.63 2.85 7.08
CA GLU A 47 -0.57 1.41 7.33
C GLU A 47 0.85 0.95 7.71
N ALA A 48 1.85 1.40 6.95
CA ALA A 48 3.25 1.10 7.21
C ALA A 48 3.70 1.62 8.58
N LEU A 49 3.32 2.85 8.95
CA LEU A 49 3.67 3.43 10.25
C LEU A 49 3.01 2.68 11.41
N ALA A 50 1.74 2.29 11.28
CA ALA A 50 1.06 1.47 12.29
C ALA A 50 1.74 0.10 12.48
N ILE A 51 2.16 -0.55 11.38
CA ILE A 51 2.93 -1.80 11.43
C ILE A 51 4.28 -1.57 12.12
N LEU A 52 5.00 -0.51 11.77
CA LEU A 52 6.29 -0.19 12.40
C LEU A 52 6.15 0.14 13.89
N ALA A 53 5.05 0.79 14.30
CA ALA A 53 4.74 1.09 15.70
C ALA A 53 4.32 -0.15 16.51
N GLY A 54 4.08 -1.30 15.85
CA GLY A 54 3.58 -2.52 16.48
C GLY A 54 2.07 -2.48 16.77
N GLU A 55 1.35 -1.55 16.17
CA GLU A 55 -0.10 -1.40 16.28
C GLU A 55 -0.84 -2.35 15.32
N ASN A 56 -0.16 -2.78 14.25
CA ASN A 56 -0.66 -3.74 13.26
C ASN A 56 0.40 -4.80 12.93
N GLU A 57 -0.06 -5.99 12.53
CA GLU A 57 0.80 -7.03 11.97
C GLU A 57 0.98 -6.87 10.45
N SER A 58 1.97 -7.58 9.90
CA SER A 58 2.17 -7.65 8.44
C SER A 58 0.92 -8.24 7.77
N ARG A 59 0.39 -7.56 6.76
CA ARG A 59 -0.89 -7.93 6.15
C ARG A 59 -1.00 -7.52 4.69
N VAL A 60 -1.95 -8.13 4.00
CA VAL A 60 -2.40 -7.66 2.69
C VAL A 60 -3.48 -6.61 2.90
N VAL A 61 -3.30 -5.44 2.29
CA VAL A 61 -4.27 -4.35 2.26
C VAL A 61 -4.78 -4.20 0.83
N THR A 62 -6.10 -4.14 0.67
CA THR A 62 -6.76 -3.98 -0.62
C THR A 62 -7.15 -2.53 -0.82
N PHE A 63 -6.79 -1.96 -1.97
CA PHE A 63 -7.19 -0.63 -2.39
C PHE A 63 -7.86 -0.70 -3.75
N GLY A 64 -9.02 -0.08 -3.94
CA GLY A 64 -9.69 -0.10 -5.23
C GLY A 64 -10.97 0.72 -5.26
N TYR A 65 -11.54 0.84 -6.45
CA TYR A 65 -12.87 1.39 -6.67
C TYR A 65 -13.86 0.22 -6.77
N SER A 66 -14.72 0.05 -5.76
CA SER A 66 -15.84 -0.89 -5.80
C SER A 66 -17.11 -0.07 -5.69
N ASP A 67 -18.01 -0.22 -6.66
CA ASP A 67 -19.37 0.35 -6.59
C ASP A 67 -20.16 -0.17 -5.36
N ASP A 68 -19.69 -1.25 -4.70
CA ASP A 68 -20.33 -1.87 -3.54
C ASP A 68 -19.66 -1.54 -2.18
N GLU A 69 -18.53 -0.83 -2.15
CA GLU A 69 -17.88 -0.44 -0.88
C GLU A 69 -17.67 1.08 -0.81
N ALA A 70 -18.68 1.77 -0.27
CA ALA A 70 -18.76 3.22 -0.09
C ALA A 70 -17.67 3.86 0.81
N PHE A 71 -16.64 3.12 1.21
CA PHE A 71 -15.57 3.57 2.12
C PHE A 71 -14.14 3.29 1.60
N ALA A 72 -13.96 2.73 0.41
CA ALA A 72 -12.63 2.49 -0.14
C ALA A 72 -12.04 3.80 -0.70
N VAL A 73 -10.81 4.14 -0.29
CA VAL A 73 -10.01 5.18 -0.94
C VAL A 73 -9.78 4.76 -2.39
N GLY A 74 -10.55 5.37 -3.30
CA GLY A 74 -10.72 4.87 -4.66
C GLY A 74 -9.56 5.19 -5.60
N LEU A 75 -9.21 4.22 -6.45
CA LEU A 75 -8.38 4.43 -7.63
C LEU A 75 -9.25 5.01 -8.75
N THR A 76 -8.95 6.22 -9.21
CA THR A 76 -9.72 6.89 -10.28
C THR A 76 -9.60 6.21 -11.65
N CYS A 77 -8.67 5.26 -11.80
CA CYS A 77 -8.45 4.48 -13.03
C CYS A 77 -9.27 3.19 -13.13
N GLY A 78 -10.12 2.87 -12.15
CA GLY A 78 -11.06 1.74 -12.24
C GLY A 78 -10.42 0.35 -12.04
N GLY A 79 -9.59 0.20 -11.01
CA GLY A 79 -8.96 -1.07 -10.67
C GLY A 79 -8.88 -1.33 -9.17
N ILE A 80 -8.41 -2.53 -8.81
CA ILE A 80 -8.12 -2.96 -7.44
C ILE A 80 -6.66 -3.41 -7.39
N ILE A 81 -5.93 -3.02 -6.35
CA ILE A 81 -4.59 -3.50 -6.05
C ILE A 81 -4.55 -4.10 -4.65
N HIS A 82 -3.79 -5.18 -4.51
CA HIS A 82 -3.53 -5.83 -3.23
C HIS A 82 -2.07 -5.60 -2.87
N LEU A 83 -1.84 -5.00 -1.70
CA LEU A 83 -0.50 -4.65 -1.22
C LEU A 83 -0.16 -5.48 0.00
N PHE A 84 0.91 -6.27 -0.06
CA PHE A 84 1.48 -6.86 1.15
C PHE A 84 2.43 -5.86 1.80
N ILE A 85 2.16 -5.53 3.07
CA ILE A 85 2.95 -4.57 3.85
C ILE A 85 3.58 -5.31 5.04
N GLN A 86 4.89 -5.18 5.19
CA GLN A 86 5.66 -5.85 6.24
C GLN A 86 6.88 -5.01 6.68
N PRO A 87 7.36 -5.15 7.93
CA PRO A 87 8.68 -4.64 8.32
C PRO A 87 9.79 -5.30 7.50
N LEU A 88 10.81 -4.53 7.13
CA LEU A 88 12.05 -5.03 6.56
C LEU A 88 12.98 -5.46 7.69
N THR A 89 13.06 -6.76 7.91
CA THR A 89 13.98 -7.42 8.86
C THR A 89 15.05 -8.20 8.10
N TRP A 90 16.24 -8.32 8.68
CA TRP A 90 17.39 -9.03 8.13
C TRP A 90 17.71 -10.26 8.97
#